data_AF-A0A6C0END2-F1
#
_entry.id   AF-A0A6C0END2-F1
#
_cell.length_a   1.000
_cell.length_b   1.000
_cell.length_c   1.000
_cell.angle_alpha   90.00
_cell.angle_beta   90.00
_cell.angle_gamma   90.00
#
_symmetry.space_group_name_H-M   'P 1'
#
loop_
_entity.id
_entity.type
_entity.pdbx_description
1 polymer ?
#
loop_
_entity_poly.entity_id
_entity_poly.type
_entity_poly.pdbx_seq_one_letter_code
_entity_poly.pdbx_strand_id
1 'polypeptide(L)'
;MISIILMIIIIIIFISIFIYAILKEREELGCYRFSIARQCNDNNSVYVMNTKMEHGDTKEILIKRLISIVSYHEKAGVWRRCYILSLSLLFIIFIVDKICCKRDDIYYWVVLLLLFFAIHYFFFNYINYHHFRNLKENGIEIINKLMSY
;
A
#
# COMPACT_ATOMS: atom_id res chain seq x y z
N MET A 1 -30.71 4.89 -22.03
CA MET A 1 -29.46 5.49 -22.57
C MET A 1 -28.65 6.24 -21.50
N ILE A 2 -29.27 7.11 -20.68
CA ILE A 2 -28.62 7.80 -19.55
C ILE A 2 -27.92 6.83 -18.58
N SER A 3 -28.48 5.63 -18.36
CA SER A 3 -27.90 4.60 -17.48
C SER A 3 -26.58 3.99 -17.99
N ILE A 4 -26.39 3.84 -19.31
CA ILE A 4 -25.17 3.24 -19.87
C ILE A 4 -24.03 4.24 -19.86
N ILE A 5 -24.29 5.50 -20.23
CA ILE A 5 -23.29 6.57 -20.20
C ILE A 5 -22.81 6.81 -18.76
N LEU A 6 -23.73 6.85 -17.79
CA LEU A 6 -23.39 6.98 -16.38
C LEU A 6 -22.51 5.81 -15.88
N MET A 7 -22.86 4.58 -16.25
CA MET A 7 -22.07 3.40 -15.90
C MET A 7 -20.65 3.45 -16.48
N ILE A 8 -20.50 3.87 -17.74
CA ILE A 8 -19.19 4.04 -18.39
C ILE A 8 -18.37 5.10 -17.65
N ILE A 9 -18.96 6.24 -17.29
CA ILE A 9 -18.28 7.30 -16.53
C ILE A 9 -17.78 6.77 -15.18
N ILE A 10 -18.62 6.02 -14.46
CA ILE A 10 -18.23 5.45 -13.16
C ILE A 10 -17.06 4.46 -13.34
N ILE A 11 -17.11 3.59 -14.33
CA ILE A 11 -16.01 2.65 -14.64
C ILE A 11 -14.71 3.41 -14.92
N ILE A 12 -14.75 4.48 -15.71
CA ILE A 12 -13.57 5.31 -16.00
C ILE A 12 -12.99 5.94 -14.72
N ILE A 13 -13.84 6.42 -13.82
CA ILE A 13 -13.41 6.99 -12.53
C ILE A 13 -12.68 5.94 -11.70
N PHE A 14 -13.25 4.73 -11.57
CA PHE A 14 -12.61 3.65 -10.81
C PHE A 14 -11.30 3.17 -11.44
N ILE A 15 -11.24 3.05 -12.77
CA ILE A 15 -9.99 2.73 -13.47
C ILE A 15 -8.93 3.80 -13.19
N SER A 16 -9.31 5.08 -13.21
CA SER A 16 -8.38 6.19 -12.92
C SER A 16 -7.86 6.15 -11.48
N ILE A 17 -8.72 5.87 -10.50
CA ILE A 17 -8.32 5.69 -9.09
C ILE A 17 -7.36 4.50 -8.95
N PHE A 18 -7.65 3.40 -9.63
CA PHE A 18 -6.82 2.20 -9.60
C PHE A 18 -5.42 2.45 -10.20
N ILE A 19 -5.35 3.11 -11.35
CA ILE A 19 -4.09 3.51 -11.99
C ILE A 19 -3.30 4.44 -11.08
N TYR A 20 -3.96 5.44 -10.46
CA TYR A 20 -3.33 6.33 -9.50
C TYR A 20 -2.74 5.58 -8.30
N ALA A 21 -3.48 4.63 -7.74
CA ALA A 21 -3.01 3.81 -6.63
C ALA A 21 -1.75 3.00 -7.00
N ILE A 22 -1.73 2.38 -8.19
CA ILE A 22 -0.55 1.66 -8.70
C ILE A 22 0.64 2.59 -8.91
N LEU A 23 0.40 3.77 -9.50
CA LEU A 23 1.45 4.77 -9.73
C LEU A 23 2.10 5.20 -8.42
N LYS A 24 1.29 5.45 -7.39
CA LYS A 24 1.80 5.85 -6.08
C LYS A 24 2.58 4.74 -5.38
N GLU A 25 2.11 3.50 -5.47
CA GLU A 25 2.86 2.35 -4.93
C GLU A 25 4.24 2.23 -5.58
N ARG A 26 4.33 2.41 -6.91
CA ARG A 26 5.59 2.39 -7.63
C ARG A 26 6.51 3.53 -7.23
N GLU A 27 5.99 4.74 -7.10
CA GLU A 27 6.77 5.90 -6.65
C GLU A 27 7.40 5.64 -5.28
N GLU A 28 6.64 5.05 -4.36
CA GLU A 28 7.11 4.71 -3.01
C GLU A 28 8.15 3.60 -3.00
N LEU A 29 8.09 2.66 -3.95
CA LEU A 29 9.13 1.66 -4.21
C LEU A 29 10.38 2.25 -4.90
N GLY A 30 10.43 3.56 -5.15
CA GLY A 30 11.57 4.23 -5.79
C GLY A 30 11.55 4.19 -7.32
N CYS A 31 10.38 3.90 -7.92
CA CYS A 31 10.16 3.87 -9.36
C CYS A 31 9.40 5.12 -9.84
N TYR A 32 10.12 6.05 -10.47
CA TYR A 32 9.54 7.28 -11.01
C TYR A 32 9.10 7.20 -12.48
N ARG A 33 9.28 6.06 -13.16
CA ARG A 33 8.90 5.85 -14.57
C ARG A 33 8.13 4.56 -14.77
N PHE A 34 7.15 4.58 -15.67
CA PHE A 34 6.44 3.38 -16.13
C PHE A 34 7.36 2.58 -17.05
N SER A 35 8.05 1.59 -16.49
CA SER A 35 8.81 0.61 -17.25
C SER A 35 8.47 -0.78 -16.76
N ILE A 36 8.11 -1.65 -17.71
CA ILE A 36 7.91 -3.09 -17.47
C ILE A 36 9.27 -3.80 -17.39
N ALA A 37 10.29 -3.26 -18.06
CA ALA A 37 11.63 -3.87 -18.17
C ALA A 37 12.57 -3.57 -16.99
N ARG A 38 12.20 -2.64 -16.09
CA ARG A 38 13.00 -2.33 -14.89
C ARG A 38 12.21 -2.67 -13.63
N GLN A 39 12.76 -3.58 -12.85
CA GLN A 39 12.37 -3.76 -11.46
C GLN A 39 12.70 -2.49 -10.66
N CYS A 40 11.87 -2.20 -9.67
CA CYS A 40 12.15 -1.10 -8.75
C CYS A 40 13.35 -1.45 -7.88
N ASN A 41 14.19 -0.46 -7.60
CA ASN A 41 15.31 -0.63 -6.70
C ASN A 41 14.82 -0.31 -5.30
N ASP A 42 14.67 -1.32 -4.46
CA ASP A 42 14.19 -1.16 -3.08
C ASP A 42 15.05 -0.17 -2.29
N ASN A 43 16.33 0.00 -2.64
CA ASN A 43 17.23 0.99 -2.03
C ASN A 43 16.82 2.45 -2.26
N ASN A 44 16.01 2.72 -3.29
CA ASN A 44 15.49 4.04 -3.61
C ASN A 44 14.07 4.24 -3.06
N SER A 45 13.53 3.25 -2.34
CA SER A 45 12.19 3.33 -1.80
C SER A 45 12.12 4.33 -0.63
N VAL A 46 10.94 4.92 -0.45
CA VAL A 46 10.65 5.84 0.68
C VAL A 46 10.89 5.14 2.02
N TYR A 47 10.78 3.80 2.05
CA TYR A 47 10.99 3.00 3.24
C TYR A 47 12.42 3.04 3.79
N VAL A 48 13.41 3.02 2.88
CA VAL A 48 14.84 2.95 3.23
C VAL A 48 15.60 4.24 2.93
N MET A 49 14.95 5.22 2.29
CA MET A 49 15.51 6.54 2.13
C MET A 49 15.88 7.13 3.51
N ASN A 50 17.10 7.66 3.62
CA ASN A 50 17.65 8.28 4.84
C ASN A 50 17.73 7.34 6.06
N THR A 51 17.91 6.04 5.88
CA THR A 51 18.14 5.10 6.99
C THR A 51 19.59 4.59 7.08
N LYS A 52 20.33 4.63 5.98
CA LYS A 52 21.73 4.17 5.93
C LYS A 52 22.65 5.14 6.67
N MET A 53 23.63 4.60 7.39
CA MET A 53 24.69 5.39 8.04
C MET A 53 25.66 5.96 6.99
N GLU A 54 26.08 7.21 7.18
CA GLU A 54 27.03 7.91 6.33
C GLU A 54 28.27 8.37 7.10
N HIS A 55 29.37 8.57 6.38
CA HIS A 55 30.62 9.00 6.99
C HIS A 55 30.46 10.45 7.49
N GLY A 56 30.70 10.67 8.78
CA GLY A 56 30.52 11.98 9.41
C GLY A 56 29.13 12.22 10.01
N ASP A 57 28.23 11.23 10.02
CA ASP A 57 26.98 11.33 10.76
C ASP A 57 27.24 11.63 12.25
N THR A 58 26.55 12.65 12.78
CA THR A 58 26.59 12.98 14.21
C THR A 58 25.65 12.07 15.02
N LYS A 59 25.82 12.01 16.35
CA LYS A 59 24.91 11.27 17.25
C LYS A 59 23.44 11.63 16.99
N GLU A 60 23.14 12.93 16.82
CA GLU A 60 21.79 13.41 16.53
C GLU A 60 21.24 12.91 15.19
N ILE A 61 22.07 12.86 14.14
CA ILE A 61 21.67 12.35 12.83
C ILE A 61 21.38 10.85 12.93
N LEU A 62 22.23 10.08 13.61
CA LEU A 62 22.04 8.63 13.80
C LEU A 62 20.74 8.34 14.56
N ILE A 63 20.41 9.14 15.58
CA ILE A 63 19.13 9.03 16.30
C ILE A 63 17.95 9.29 15.37
N LYS A 64 18.00 10.35 14.56
CA LYS A 64 16.94 10.64 13.57
C LYS A 64 16.78 9.51 12.55
N ARG A 65 17.89 8.92 12.09
CA ARG A 65 17.87 7.75 11.19
C ARG A 65 17.28 6.52 11.89
N LEU A 66 17.61 6.25 13.16
CA LEU A 66 17.02 5.17 13.95
C LEU A 66 15.51 5.35 14.15
N ILE A 67 15.07 6.56 14.50
CA ILE A 67 13.64 6.90 14.60
C ILE A 67 12.93 6.67 13.27
N SER A 68 13.57 7.07 12.17
CA SER A 68 13.09 6.82 10.80
C SER A 68 12.96 5.32 10.51
N ILE A 69 13.93 4.49 10.91
CA ILE A 69 13.89 3.03 10.73
C ILE A 69 12.70 2.41 11.49
N VAL A 70 12.54 2.71 12.77
CA VAL A 70 11.46 2.11 13.57
C VAL A 70 10.07 2.61 13.14
N SER A 71 10.01 3.77 12.46
CA SER A 71 8.78 4.34 11.89
C SER A 71 8.48 3.82 10.48
N TYR A 72 9.11 2.74 10.02
CA TYR A 72 8.94 2.13 8.69
C TYR A 72 7.46 2.03 8.24
N HIS A 73 6.60 1.53 9.11
CA HIS A 73 5.19 1.24 8.79
C HIS A 73 4.35 2.50 8.55
N GLU A 74 4.80 3.67 9.01
CA GLU A 74 4.10 4.95 8.82
C GLU A 74 4.52 5.65 7.53
N LYS A 75 5.74 5.37 7.03
CA LYS A 75 6.33 6.07 5.89
C LYS A 75 5.50 5.94 4.62
N ALA A 76 4.81 4.83 4.46
CA ALA A 76 4.14 4.50 3.21
C ALA A 76 2.62 4.43 3.32
N GLY A 77 1.94 4.89 4.38
CA GLY A 77 0.47 4.99 4.35
C GLY A 77 -0.30 3.74 3.87
N VAL A 78 0.28 2.54 4.00
CA VAL A 78 -0.12 1.30 3.30
C VAL A 78 -1.59 0.98 3.55
N TRP A 79 -2.07 1.22 4.78
CA TRP A 79 -3.45 0.98 5.18
C TRP A 79 -4.47 1.85 4.43
N ARG A 80 -4.13 3.11 4.09
CA ARG A 80 -5.04 4.00 3.34
C ARG A 80 -5.21 3.54 1.90
N ARG A 81 -4.12 3.08 1.29
CA ARG A 81 -4.14 2.57 -0.09
C ARG A 81 -4.78 1.20 -0.20
N CYS A 82 -4.52 0.35 0.77
CA CYS A 82 -5.31 -0.85 0.98
C CYS A 82 -6.79 -0.43 0.95
N TYR A 83 -7.26 0.44 1.85
CA TYR A 83 -8.68 0.78 1.91
C TYR A 83 -9.28 1.21 0.55
N ILE A 84 -8.56 2.04 -0.21
CA ILE A 84 -8.95 2.48 -1.56
C ILE A 84 -9.01 1.30 -2.56
N LEU A 85 -8.02 0.40 -2.52
CA LEU A 85 -7.99 -0.80 -3.37
C LEU A 85 -9.12 -1.77 -3.02
N SER A 86 -9.44 -1.99 -1.73
CA SER A 86 -10.60 -2.83 -1.34
C SER A 86 -11.90 -2.24 -1.86
N LEU A 87 -12.09 -0.93 -1.71
CA LEU A 87 -13.32 -0.28 -2.13
C LEU A 87 -13.49 -0.36 -3.65
N SER A 88 -12.40 -0.17 -4.39
CA SER A 88 -12.38 -0.30 -5.85
C SER A 88 -12.67 -1.73 -6.30
N LEU A 89 -12.07 -2.73 -5.65
CA LEU A 89 -12.32 -4.14 -5.93
C LEU A 89 -13.77 -4.53 -5.60
N LEU A 90 -14.30 -4.09 -4.46
CA LEU A 90 -15.68 -4.35 -4.06
C LEU A 90 -16.68 -3.76 -5.05
N PHE A 91 -16.38 -2.59 -5.60
CA PHE A 91 -17.20 -1.97 -6.63
C PHE A 91 -17.15 -2.75 -7.96
N ILE A 92 -15.97 -3.24 -8.36
CA ILE A 92 -15.81 -4.12 -9.53
C ILE A 92 -16.61 -5.42 -9.32
N ILE A 93 -16.49 -6.05 -8.14
CA ILE A 93 -17.24 -7.25 -7.78
C ILE A 93 -18.75 -7.01 -7.90
N PHE A 94 -19.25 -5.88 -7.40
CA PHE A 94 -20.66 -5.54 -7.46
C PHE A 94 -21.15 -5.34 -8.91
N ILE A 95 -20.34 -4.70 -9.77
CA ILE A 95 -20.66 -4.58 -11.20
C ILE A 95 -20.72 -5.96 -11.85
N VAL A 96 -19.73 -6.82 -11.61
CA VAL A 96 -19.70 -8.14 -12.24
C VAL A 96 -20.85 -9.01 -11.76
N ASP A 97 -21.18 -9.01 -10.46
CA ASP A 97 -22.33 -9.74 -9.91
C ASP A 97 -23.67 -9.26 -10.52
N LYS A 98 -23.81 -7.96 -10.78
CA LYS A 98 -25.01 -7.40 -11.42
C LYS A 98 -25.13 -7.70 -12.90
N ILE A 99 -24.02 -7.88 -13.62
CA ILE A 99 -24.00 -8.15 -15.06
C ILE A 99 -24.03 -9.65 -15.34
N CYS A 100 -23.30 -10.45 -14.56
CA CYS A 100 -23.23 -11.91 -14.68
C CYS A 100 -24.34 -12.56 -13.84
N CYS A 101 -25.58 -12.52 -14.33
CA CYS A 101 -26.72 -13.18 -13.65
C CYS A 101 -26.61 -14.72 -13.57
N LYS A 102 -25.61 -15.35 -14.21
CA LYS A 102 -25.41 -16.81 -14.20
C LYS A 102 -24.19 -17.18 -13.35
N ARG A 103 -24.45 -17.84 -12.21
CA ARG A 103 -23.44 -18.31 -11.26
C ARG A 103 -22.52 -19.43 -11.79
N ASP A 104 -22.88 -20.04 -12.93
CA ASP A 104 -22.09 -21.10 -13.57
C ASP A 104 -20.96 -20.56 -14.46
N ASP A 105 -20.85 -19.23 -14.60
CA ASP A 105 -19.83 -18.62 -15.44
C ASP A 105 -18.48 -18.50 -14.72
N ILE A 106 -17.39 -18.74 -15.44
CA ILE A 106 -16.01 -18.66 -14.92
C ILE A 106 -15.70 -17.28 -14.34
N TYR A 107 -16.32 -16.22 -14.88
CA TYR A 107 -16.15 -14.85 -14.39
C TYR A 107 -16.63 -14.69 -12.95
N TYR A 108 -17.68 -15.40 -12.52
CA TYR A 108 -18.17 -15.37 -11.14
C TYR A 108 -17.12 -15.91 -10.16
N TRP A 109 -16.48 -17.03 -10.50
CA TRP A 109 -15.44 -17.64 -9.68
C TRP A 109 -14.16 -16.82 -9.62
N VAL A 110 -13.75 -16.20 -10.73
CA VAL A 110 -12.61 -15.26 -10.76
C VAL A 110 -12.85 -14.07 -9.83
N VAL A 111 -14.06 -13.53 -9.82
CA VAL A 111 -14.45 -12.43 -8.93
C VAL A 111 -14.42 -12.84 -7.45
N LEU A 112 -14.91 -14.03 -7.12
CA LEU A 112 -14.86 -14.57 -5.76
C LEU A 112 -13.41 -14.78 -5.28
N LEU A 113 -12.54 -15.25 -6.17
CA LEU A 113 -11.10 -15.42 -5.91
C LEU A 113 -10.42 -14.07 -5.65
N LEU A 114 -10.73 -13.04 -6.43
CA LEU A 114 -10.21 -11.69 -6.23
C LEU A 114 -10.67 -11.11 -4.88
N LEU A 115 -11.93 -11.34 -4.48
CA LEU A 115 -12.42 -10.94 -3.16
C LEU A 115 -11.66 -11.66 -2.03
N PHE A 116 -11.43 -12.96 -2.18
CA PHE A 116 -10.68 -13.75 -1.20
C PHE A 116 -9.25 -13.23 -1.01
N PHE A 117 -8.53 -12.98 -2.11
CA PHE A 117 -7.18 -12.42 -2.07
C PHE A 117 -7.16 -11.03 -1.47
N ALA A 118 -8.13 -10.19 -1.81
CA ALA A 118 -8.27 -8.88 -1.22
C ALA A 118 -8.39 -9.02 0.30
N ILE A 119 -9.40 -9.74 0.80
CA ILE A 119 -9.64 -9.91 2.25
C ILE A 119 -8.39 -10.43 2.98
N HIS A 120 -7.72 -11.44 2.42
CA HIS A 120 -6.48 -11.97 3.01
C HIS A 120 -5.37 -10.93 3.06
N TYR A 121 -5.17 -10.18 1.98
CA TYR A 121 -4.17 -9.12 1.93
C TYR A 121 -4.45 -8.00 2.95
N PHE A 122 -5.72 -7.60 3.09
CA PHE A 122 -6.14 -6.62 4.10
C PHE A 122 -5.88 -7.09 5.52
N PHE A 123 -6.29 -8.32 5.82
CA PHE A 123 -6.15 -8.91 7.13
C PHE A 123 -4.66 -9.01 7.52
N PHE A 124 -3.81 -9.46 6.61
CA PHE A 124 -2.37 -9.54 6.83
C PHE A 124 -1.75 -8.15 7.08
N ASN A 125 -2.12 -7.15 6.28
CA ASN A 125 -1.63 -5.78 6.48
C ASN A 125 -2.12 -5.15 7.79
N TYR A 126 -3.35 -5.44 8.20
CA TYR A 126 -3.90 -5.01 9.49
C TYR A 126 -3.11 -5.60 10.67
N ILE A 127 -2.81 -6.90 10.63
CA ILE A 127 -1.98 -7.56 11.65
C ILE A 127 -0.58 -6.94 11.70
N ASN A 128 0.06 -6.78 10.54
CA ASN A 128 1.38 -6.17 10.44
C ASN A 128 1.40 -4.76 11.02
N TYR A 129 0.39 -3.94 10.72
CA TYR A 129 0.28 -2.59 11.28
C TYR A 129 0.31 -2.58 12.81
N HIS A 130 -0.45 -3.46 13.47
CA HIS A 130 -0.47 -3.54 14.93
C HIS A 130 0.86 -4.02 15.52
N HIS A 131 1.50 -5.02 14.91
CA HIS A 131 2.83 -5.46 15.35
C HIS A 131 3.87 -4.35 15.18
N PHE A 132 3.90 -3.68 14.02
CA PHE A 132 4.87 -2.62 13.76
C PHE A 132 4.64 -1.38 14.61
N ARG A 133 3.39 -1.05 14.98
CA ARG A 133 3.10 0.02 15.91
C ARG A 133 3.74 -0.23 17.28
N ASN A 134 3.49 -1.39 17.86
CA ASN A 134 4.06 -1.73 19.17
C ASN A 134 5.60 -1.81 19.12
N LEU A 135 6.16 -2.36 18.04
CA LEU A 135 7.62 -2.38 17.84
C LEU A 135 8.21 -0.97 17.73
N LYS A 136 7.52 -0.04 17.08
CA LYS A 136 7.93 1.36 17.02
C LYS A 136 7.90 2.01 18.40
N GLU A 137 6.82 1.84 19.16
CA GLU A 137 6.69 2.40 20.51
C GLU A 137 7.85 1.92 21.41
N ASN A 138 8.10 0.61 21.41
CA ASN A 138 9.22 0.01 22.15
C ASN A 138 10.59 0.52 21.64
N GLY A 139 10.76 0.62 20.32
CA GLY A 139 12.00 1.11 19.72
C GLY A 139 12.30 2.57 20.08
N ILE A 140 11.28 3.43 20.09
CA ILE A 140 11.40 4.83 20.51
C ILE A 140 11.78 4.92 21.99
N GLU A 141 11.18 4.09 22.86
CA GLU A 141 11.53 4.05 24.28
C GLU A 141 13.02 3.72 24.48
N ILE A 142 13.53 2.70 23.77
CA ILE A 142 14.94 2.31 23.82
C ILE A 142 15.85 3.46 23.35
N ILE A 143 15.51 4.10 22.23
CA ILE A 143 16.28 5.22 21.68
C ILE A 143 16.32 6.39 22.67
N ASN A 144 15.18 6.74 23.27
CA ASN A 144 15.11 7.82 24.27
C ASN A 144 15.96 7.52 25.49
N LYS A 145 15.97 6.27 25.96
CA LYS A 145 16.80 5.85 27.08
C LYS A 145 18.28 5.94 26.73
N LEU A 146 18.69 5.55 25.52
CA LEU A 146 20.06 5.70 25.02
C LEU A 146 20.50 7.16 24.87
N MET A 147 19.57 8.10 24.68
CA MET A 147 19.88 9.54 24.67
C MET A 147 20.11 10.11 26.07
N SER A 148 19.47 9.53 27.09
CA SER A 148 19.61 9.97 28.48
C SER A 148 20.89 9.51 29.17
N TYR A 149 21.62 8.56 28.56
CA TYR A 149 22.98 8.15 28.93
C TYR A 149 24.03 8.95 28.13
#